data_AF-A0A317YBG1-F1
#
_entry.id   AF-A0A317YBG1-F1
#
_cell.length_a   1.000
_cell.length_b   1.000
_cell.length_c   1.000
_cell.angle_alpha   90.00
_cell.angle_beta   90.00
_cell.angle_gamma   90.00
#
_symmetry.space_group_name_H-M   'P 1'
#
loop_
_entity.id
_entity.type
_entity.pdbx_description
1 polymer ?
#
loop_
_entity_poly.entity_id
_entity_poly.type
_entity_poly.pdbx_seq_one_letter_code
_entity_poly.pdbx_strand_id
1 'polypeptide(L)'
;MLGVCVQAIRRLGDWFHSAGNDTGHRLSYVFPCFRMCMLCVYAALACRELPVSQIQSLEESAELLRERCLKFHKGCRNYAEGLGEAYDGDIAFASSLETFGGGHNDPISVAFGGPVMTKFTIALREIGTYKEVLRSQVECLLNDRLLNFVDIDLHDVNDAHKRFDKASLSYDQVREATRQQLERELSLEDLNSIHDLLACNLLYK
;
A
#
# COMPACT_ATOMS: atom_id res chain seq x y z
N MET A 1 -14.16 16.39 -8.86
CA MET A 1 -13.76 14.98 -8.64
C MET A 1 -12.95 14.41 -9.80
N LEU A 2 -13.40 14.51 -11.06
CA LEU A 2 -12.66 14.01 -12.24
C LEU A 2 -11.23 14.57 -12.39
N GLY A 3 -11.01 15.85 -12.07
CA GLY A 3 -9.69 16.49 -12.24
C GLY A 3 -8.59 15.94 -11.33
N VAL A 4 -8.91 15.45 -10.13
CA VAL A 4 -7.90 14.92 -9.18
C VAL A 4 -7.48 13.51 -9.59
N CYS A 5 -8.43 12.68 -10.05
CA CYS A 5 -8.14 11.35 -10.57
C CYS A 5 -7.33 11.40 -11.87
N VAL A 6 -7.64 12.32 -12.79
CA VAL A 6 -6.88 12.50 -14.03
C VAL A 6 -5.44 12.96 -13.74
N GLN A 7 -5.24 13.81 -12.73
CA GLN A 7 -3.91 14.25 -12.31
C GLN A 7 -3.10 13.10 -11.67
N ALA A 8 -3.74 12.25 -10.88
CA ALA A 8 -3.12 11.06 -10.28
C ALA A 8 -2.73 10.03 -11.36
N ILE A 9 -3.60 9.79 -12.34
CA ILE A 9 -3.35 8.89 -13.48
C ILE A 9 -2.19 9.39 -14.36
N ARG A 10 -2.10 10.71 -14.63
CA ARG A 10 -0.95 11.27 -15.36
C ARG A 10 0.37 11.09 -14.60
N ARG A 11 0.39 11.39 -13.30
CA ARG A 11 1.59 11.21 -12.46
C ARG A 11 2.05 9.74 -12.38
N LEU A 12 1.11 8.81 -12.37
CA LEU A 12 1.35 7.38 -12.40
C LEU A 12 1.84 6.88 -13.78
N GLY A 13 1.34 7.48 -14.88
CA GLY A 13 1.83 7.23 -16.24
C GLY A 13 3.26 7.74 -16.46
N ASP A 14 3.58 8.92 -15.92
CA ASP A 14 4.93 9.51 -15.98
C ASP A 14 5.94 8.69 -15.15
N TRP A 15 5.52 8.16 -13.99
CA TRP A 15 6.32 7.22 -13.19
C TRP A 15 6.65 5.94 -13.97
N PHE A 16 5.71 5.40 -14.73
CA PHE A 16 5.89 4.21 -15.56
C PHE A 16 6.83 4.45 -16.75
N HIS A 17 6.72 5.62 -17.41
CA HIS A 17 7.59 5.99 -18.52
C HIS A 17 9.03 6.24 -18.05
N SER A 18 9.21 6.76 -16.83
CA SER A 18 10.52 6.97 -16.24
C SER A 18 11.15 5.70 -15.66
N ALA A 19 10.35 4.72 -15.21
CA ALA A 19 10.83 3.45 -14.66
C ALA A 19 11.07 2.36 -15.72
N GLY A 20 10.43 2.47 -16.90
CA GLY A 20 10.51 1.49 -17.98
C GLY A 20 11.85 1.45 -18.75
N ASN A 21 12.74 2.41 -18.52
CA ASN A 21 14.06 2.45 -19.17
C ASN A 21 15.13 1.62 -18.44
N ASP A 22 14.86 1.13 -17.23
CA ASP A 22 15.77 0.24 -16.50
C ASP A 22 15.04 -1.04 -16.07
N THR A 23 15.41 -2.15 -16.71
CA THR A 23 15.10 -3.55 -16.34
C THR A 23 13.67 -4.05 -16.62
N GLY A 24 13.51 -4.63 -17.82
CA GLY A 24 12.29 -5.23 -18.35
C GLY A 24 11.81 -6.55 -17.72
N HIS A 25 11.82 -6.72 -16.39
CA HIS A 25 11.34 -7.97 -15.76
C HIS A 25 10.51 -7.81 -14.47
N ARG A 26 10.05 -6.60 -14.09
CA ARG A 26 9.28 -6.39 -12.83
C ARG A 26 7.85 -5.86 -12.99
N LEU A 27 7.17 -6.18 -14.10
CA LEU A 27 5.79 -5.72 -14.33
C LEU A 27 4.69 -6.65 -13.78
N SER A 28 4.98 -7.84 -13.26
CA SER A 28 3.91 -8.77 -12.84
C SER A 28 3.23 -8.46 -11.49
N TYR A 29 3.82 -7.64 -10.61
CA TYR A 29 3.30 -7.42 -9.25
C TYR A 29 2.73 -6.02 -8.97
N VAL A 30 2.97 -5.04 -9.85
CA VAL A 30 2.44 -3.66 -9.74
C VAL A 30 1.16 -3.47 -10.59
N PHE A 31 0.99 -4.34 -11.60
CA PHE A 31 -0.22 -4.40 -12.41
C PHE A 31 -1.54 -4.59 -11.62
N PRO A 32 -1.61 -5.31 -10.48
CA PRO A 32 -2.84 -5.46 -9.71
C PRO A 32 -3.37 -4.15 -9.13
N CYS A 33 -2.51 -3.30 -8.54
CA CYS A 33 -2.92 -2.00 -7.97
C CYS A 33 -3.33 -0.99 -9.06
N PHE A 34 -2.63 -0.98 -10.20
CA PHE A 34 -3.03 -0.17 -11.36
C PHE A 34 -4.36 -0.61 -11.94
N ARG A 35 -4.57 -1.94 -12.02
CA ARG A 35 -5.83 -2.52 -12.46
C ARG A 35 -6.95 -2.20 -11.48
N MET A 36 -6.69 -2.17 -10.18
CA MET A 36 -7.62 -1.76 -9.12
C MET A 36 -8.05 -0.29 -9.27
N CYS A 37 -7.10 0.62 -9.51
CA CYS A 37 -7.40 2.05 -9.68
C CYS A 37 -8.16 2.32 -11.00
N MET A 38 -7.78 1.66 -12.09
CA MET A 38 -8.54 1.68 -13.35
C MET A 38 -9.92 1.00 -13.21
N LEU A 39 -10.03 -0.08 -12.44
CA LEU A 39 -11.29 -0.75 -12.12
C LEU A 39 -12.20 0.15 -11.30
N CYS A 40 -11.71 0.93 -10.34
CA CYS A 40 -12.53 1.88 -9.58
C CYS A 40 -13.03 3.05 -10.44
N VAL A 41 -12.20 3.56 -11.37
CA VAL A 41 -12.62 4.62 -12.31
C VAL A 41 -13.58 4.06 -13.37
N TYR A 42 -13.36 2.84 -13.86
CA TYR A 42 -14.32 2.14 -14.73
C TYR A 42 -15.60 1.73 -13.98
N ALA A 43 -15.54 1.36 -12.70
CA ALA A 43 -16.69 0.95 -11.87
C ALA A 43 -17.60 2.13 -11.51
N ALA A 44 -17.03 3.32 -11.29
CA ALA A 44 -17.81 4.55 -11.16
C ALA A 44 -18.53 4.93 -12.48
N LEU A 45 -17.97 4.57 -13.64
CA LEU A 45 -18.60 4.72 -14.96
C LEU A 45 -19.54 3.57 -15.33
N ALA A 46 -19.35 2.38 -14.74
CA ALA A 46 -20.05 1.13 -15.03
C ALA A 46 -20.62 0.52 -13.75
N CYS A 47 -21.48 1.26 -13.05
CA CYS A 47 -22.16 0.86 -11.80
C CYS A 47 -23.11 -0.36 -11.95
N ARG A 48 -22.87 -1.26 -12.92
CA ARG A 48 -23.70 -2.42 -13.24
C ARG A 48 -22.99 -3.78 -13.16
N GLU A 49 -21.67 -3.87 -13.03
CA GLU A 49 -20.99 -5.18 -13.27
C GLU A 49 -20.03 -5.74 -12.20
N LEU A 50 -19.76 -5.06 -11.08
CA LEU A 50 -19.03 -5.71 -9.98
C LEU A 50 -19.99 -6.13 -8.85
N PRO A 51 -20.15 -7.44 -8.60
CA PRO A 51 -20.92 -7.92 -7.47
C PRO A 51 -20.32 -7.43 -6.15
N VAL A 52 -21.17 -7.07 -5.17
CA VAL A 52 -20.75 -6.64 -3.82
C VAL A 52 -19.76 -7.63 -3.18
N SER A 53 -19.92 -8.93 -3.44
CA SER A 53 -19.00 -9.96 -2.97
C SER A 53 -17.57 -9.83 -3.52
N GLN A 54 -17.39 -9.34 -4.76
CA GLN A 54 -16.05 -9.09 -5.29
C GLN A 54 -15.41 -7.87 -4.63
N ILE A 55 -16.20 -6.83 -4.35
CA ILE A 55 -15.75 -5.62 -3.66
C ILE A 55 -15.26 -5.98 -2.24
N GLN A 56 -16.04 -6.76 -1.49
CA GLN A 56 -15.66 -7.28 -0.17
C GLN A 56 -14.37 -8.12 -0.21
N SER A 57 -14.22 -9.00 -1.21
CA SER A 57 -12.99 -9.80 -1.33
C SER A 57 -11.74 -8.95 -1.57
N LEU A 58 -11.90 -7.81 -2.26
CA LEU A 58 -10.80 -6.88 -2.53
C LEU A 58 -10.45 -6.06 -1.30
N GLU A 59 -11.44 -5.69 -0.48
CA GLU A 59 -11.23 -5.05 0.82
C GLU A 59 -10.47 -5.95 1.78
N GLU A 60 -10.90 -7.21 1.92
CA GLU A 60 -10.21 -8.21 2.73
C GLU A 60 -8.76 -8.38 2.26
N SER A 61 -8.56 -8.42 0.93
CA SER A 61 -7.21 -8.51 0.34
C SER A 61 -6.34 -7.28 0.62
N ALA A 62 -6.93 -6.07 0.60
CA ALA A 62 -6.23 -4.82 0.89
C ALA A 62 -5.82 -4.74 2.36
N GLU A 63 -6.69 -5.16 3.29
CA GLU A 63 -6.38 -5.18 4.72
C GLU A 63 -5.32 -6.24 5.04
N LEU A 64 -5.41 -7.43 4.44
CA LEU A 64 -4.37 -8.47 4.57
C LEU A 64 -3.02 -7.98 4.02
N LEU A 65 -3.02 -7.24 2.91
CA LEU A 65 -1.80 -6.65 2.37
C LEU A 65 -1.22 -5.61 3.33
N ARG A 66 -2.06 -4.75 3.92
CA ARG A 66 -1.66 -3.78 4.95
C ARG A 66 -0.98 -4.47 6.13
N GLU A 67 -1.60 -5.52 6.68
CA GLU A 67 -1.04 -6.28 7.80
C GLU A 67 0.32 -6.91 7.44
N ARG A 68 0.44 -7.49 6.25
CA ARG A 68 1.69 -8.08 5.75
C ARG A 68 2.79 -7.04 5.61
N CYS A 69 2.48 -5.86 5.06
CA CYS A 69 3.43 -4.76 4.94
C CYS A 69 3.93 -4.28 6.31
N LEU A 70 3.03 -4.12 7.29
CA LEU A 70 3.40 -3.69 8.65
C LEU A 70 4.28 -4.72 9.36
N LYS A 71 3.96 -6.02 9.24
CA LYS A 71 4.79 -7.10 9.79
C LYS A 71 6.18 -7.12 9.16
N PHE A 72 6.26 -6.96 7.84
CA PHE A 72 7.52 -6.95 7.11
C PHE A 72 8.37 -5.73 7.46
N HIS A 73 7.77 -4.54 7.57
CA HIS A 73 8.42 -3.32 8.02
C HIS A 73 9.06 -3.49 9.41
N LYS A 74 8.33 -4.09 10.36
CA LYS A 74 8.87 -4.42 11.68
C LYS A 74 10.10 -5.35 11.59
N GLY A 75 10.01 -6.38 10.75
CA GLY A 75 11.14 -7.29 10.51
C GLY A 75 12.37 -6.58 9.94
N CYS A 76 12.18 -5.66 8.99
CA CYS A 76 13.26 -4.89 8.38
C CYS A 76 13.94 -3.96 9.38
N ARG A 77 13.19 -3.31 10.26
CA ARG A 77 13.74 -2.53 11.37
C ARG A 77 14.59 -3.37 12.31
N ASN A 78 14.07 -4.51 12.78
CA ASN A 78 14.82 -5.39 13.67
C ASN A 78 16.12 -5.90 12.99
N TYR A 79 16.06 -6.17 11.68
CA TYR A 79 17.23 -6.58 10.92
C TYR A 79 18.27 -5.44 10.79
N ALA A 80 17.82 -4.21 10.51
CA ALA A 80 18.69 -3.04 10.46
C ALA A 80 19.36 -2.75 11.81
N GLU A 81 18.62 -2.87 12.92
CA GLU A 81 19.16 -2.79 14.28
C GLU A 81 20.25 -3.84 14.50
N GLY A 82 19.98 -5.11 14.16
CA GLY A 82 20.96 -6.19 14.27
C GLY A 82 22.20 -6.02 13.38
N LEU A 83 22.05 -5.41 12.20
CA LEU A 83 23.20 -5.03 11.36
C LEU A 83 24.07 -3.96 12.02
N GLY A 84 23.45 -2.97 12.67
CA GLY A 84 24.16 -1.93 13.42
C GLY A 84 24.95 -2.51 14.60
N GLU A 85 24.33 -3.36 15.42
CA GLU A 85 25.01 -4.05 16.52
C GLU A 85 26.18 -4.93 16.02
N ALA A 86 25.97 -5.64 14.92
CA ALA A 86 27.00 -6.48 14.31
C ALA A 86 28.14 -5.67 13.66
N TYR A 87 27.86 -4.45 13.19
CA TYR A 87 28.88 -3.51 12.72
C TYR A 87 29.72 -3.02 13.90
N ASP A 88 29.08 -2.53 14.97
CA ASP A 88 29.77 -2.03 16.16
C ASP A 88 30.65 -3.10 16.80
N GLY A 89 30.17 -4.35 16.84
CA GLY A 89 30.94 -5.50 17.30
C GLY A 89 32.20 -5.76 16.48
N ASP A 90 32.11 -5.74 15.14
CA ASP A 90 33.27 -5.92 14.27
C ASP A 90 34.30 -4.79 14.45
N ILE A 91 33.83 -3.53 14.55
CA ILE A 91 34.71 -2.37 14.75
C ILE A 91 35.40 -2.42 16.11
N ALA A 92 34.68 -2.78 17.18
CA ALA A 92 35.24 -2.93 18.51
C ALA A 92 36.30 -4.04 18.57
N PHE A 93 36.02 -5.19 17.94
CA PHE A 93 36.97 -6.30 17.87
C PHE A 93 38.20 -5.96 17.03
N ALA A 94 38.01 -5.33 15.87
CA ALA A 94 39.11 -4.85 15.02
C ALA A 94 40.02 -3.85 15.77
N SER A 95 39.43 -2.97 16.58
CA SER A 95 40.16 -1.99 17.39
C SER A 95 40.95 -2.66 18.53
N SER A 96 40.40 -3.72 19.12
CA SER A 96 41.10 -4.53 20.13
C SER A 96 42.27 -5.30 19.52
N LEU A 97 42.10 -5.87 18.32
CA LEU A 97 43.19 -6.50 17.56
C LEU A 97 44.30 -5.51 17.22
N GLU A 98 43.95 -4.30 16.81
CA GLU A 98 44.91 -3.24 16.51
C GLU A 98 45.67 -2.77 17.76
N THR A 99 44.98 -2.65 18.89
CA THR A 99 45.59 -2.30 20.18
C THR A 99 46.54 -3.39 20.67
N PHE A 100 46.13 -4.65 20.60
CA PHE A 100 46.95 -5.80 20.99
C PHE A 100 48.16 -5.97 20.07
N GLY A 101 47.92 -5.88 18.77
CA GLY A 101 48.91 -6.08 17.72
C GLY A 101 49.97 -4.99 17.65
N GLY A 102 49.94 -3.94 18.49
CA GLY A 102 50.97 -2.90 18.50
C GLY A 102 51.19 -2.20 17.15
N GLY A 103 52.10 -1.25 17.10
CA GLY A 103 52.49 -0.61 15.84
C GLY A 103 53.25 -1.58 14.91
N HIS A 104 53.29 -1.26 13.61
CA HIS A 104 53.92 -2.10 12.56
C HIS A 104 55.41 -2.44 12.80
N ASN A 105 56.07 -1.74 13.73
CA ASN A 105 57.50 -1.86 14.02
C ASN A 105 57.81 -2.33 15.45
N ASP A 106 56.81 -2.79 16.22
CA ASP A 106 57.07 -3.36 17.54
C ASP A 106 57.60 -4.81 17.41
N PRO A 107 58.84 -5.10 17.87
CA PRO A 107 59.42 -6.44 17.75
C PRO A 107 58.63 -7.53 18.50
N ILE A 108 57.93 -7.16 19.58
CA ILE A 108 57.10 -8.09 20.35
C ILE A 108 55.87 -8.46 19.52
N SER A 109 55.13 -7.48 19.03
CA SER A 109 54.02 -7.70 18.10
C SER A 109 54.38 -8.58 16.90
N VAL A 110 55.50 -8.31 16.22
CA VAL A 110 55.92 -9.08 15.05
C VAL A 110 56.14 -10.56 15.40
N ALA A 111 56.74 -10.84 16.57
CA ALA A 111 56.93 -12.20 17.05
C ALA A 111 55.61 -12.91 17.40
N PHE A 112 54.58 -12.16 17.82
CA PHE A 112 53.24 -12.68 18.13
C PHE A 112 52.26 -12.65 16.94
N GLY A 113 52.72 -12.32 15.74
CA GLY A 113 51.89 -12.37 14.53
C GLY A 113 51.14 -11.07 14.19
N GLY A 114 51.64 -9.92 14.64
CA GLY A 114 51.11 -8.59 14.30
C GLY A 114 50.72 -8.40 12.83
N PRO A 115 51.56 -8.76 11.84
CA PRO A 115 51.20 -8.65 10.43
C PRO A 115 49.97 -9.46 10.02
N VAL A 116 49.70 -10.59 10.69
CA VAL A 116 48.50 -11.39 10.47
C VAL A 116 47.29 -10.70 11.10
N MET A 117 47.43 -10.17 12.31
CA MET A 117 46.37 -9.41 13.00
C MET A 117 45.95 -8.18 12.19
N THR A 118 46.89 -7.46 11.58
CA THR A 118 46.58 -6.33 10.69
C THR A 118 45.66 -6.74 9.53
N LYS A 119 45.87 -7.92 8.93
CA LYS A 119 44.99 -8.42 7.86
C LYS A 119 43.57 -8.67 8.36
N PHE A 120 43.42 -9.23 9.56
CA PHE A 120 42.10 -9.40 10.19
C PHE A 120 41.44 -8.07 10.50
N THR A 121 42.16 -7.09 11.05
CA THR A 121 41.64 -5.73 11.30
C THR A 121 41.11 -5.10 10.01
N ILE A 122 41.85 -5.18 8.90
CA ILE A 122 41.39 -4.65 7.60
C ILE A 122 40.12 -5.38 7.14
N ALA A 123 40.12 -6.71 7.15
CA ALA A 123 38.98 -7.51 6.72
C ALA A 123 37.72 -7.24 7.55
N LEU A 124 37.85 -7.10 8.88
CA LEU A 124 36.73 -6.78 9.78
C LEU A 124 36.16 -5.39 9.51
N ARG A 125 37.02 -4.39 9.25
CA ARG A 125 36.58 -3.04 8.88
C ARG A 125 35.86 -3.03 7.52
N GLU A 126 36.32 -3.86 6.57
CA GLU A 126 35.66 -4.01 5.27
C GLU A 126 34.29 -4.70 5.42
N ILE A 127 34.20 -5.79 6.19
CA ILE A 127 32.92 -6.45 6.51
C ILE A 127 31.95 -5.49 7.19
N GLY A 128 32.44 -4.71 8.17
CA GLY A 128 31.65 -3.67 8.82
C GLY A 128 31.09 -2.66 7.80
N THR A 129 31.91 -2.19 6.87
CA THR A 129 31.47 -1.27 5.81
C THR A 129 30.33 -1.87 4.98
N TYR A 130 30.43 -3.14 4.56
CA TYR A 130 29.35 -3.78 3.82
C TYR A 130 28.07 -3.97 4.65
N LYS A 131 28.17 -4.23 5.95
CA LYS A 131 27.01 -4.28 6.86
C LYS A 131 26.29 -2.93 6.95
N GLU A 132 27.04 -1.83 7.07
CA GLU A 132 26.48 -0.48 7.14
C GLU A 132 25.81 -0.07 5.82
N VAL A 133 26.42 -0.43 4.67
CA VAL A 133 25.78 -0.25 3.35
C VAL A 133 24.48 -1.03 3.26
N LEU A 134 24.47 -2.29 3.69
CA LEU A 134 23.27 -3.13 3.67
C LEU A 134 22.18 -2.56 4.59
N ARG A 135 22.55 -2.09 5.79
CA ARG A 135 21.64 -1.42 6.73
C ARG A 135 20.98 -0.21 6.08
N SER A 136 21.78 0.67 5.48
CA SER A 136 21.26 1.86 4.77
C SER A 136 20.32 1.49 3.61
N GLN A 137 20.62 0.43 2.85
CA GLN A 137 19.72 -0.03 1.79
C GLN A 137 18.39 -0.58 2.33
N VAL A 138 18.41 -1.33 3.43
CA VAL A 138 17.19 -1.82 4.08
C VAL A 138 16.33 -0.66 4.59
N GLU A 139 16.94 0.34 5.20
CA GLU A 139 16.26 1.55 5.68
C GLU A 139 15.68 2.36 4.51
N CYS A 140 16.51 2.81 3.55
CA CYS A 140 16.08 3.77 2.54
C CYS A 140 15.33 3.15 1.34
N LEU A 141 15.69 1.95 0.90
CA LEU A 141 15.08 1.34 -0.30
C LEU A 141 13.89 0.45 0.04
N LEU A 142 13.86 -0.11 1.24
CA LEU A 142 12.83 -1.02 1.67
C LEU A 142 11.84 -0.37 2.64
N ASN A 143 12.30 0.14 3.79
CA ASN A 143 11.39 0.68 4.81
C ASN A 143 10.67 1.94 4.32
N ASP A 144 11.39 2.92 3.80
CA ASP A 144 10.77 4.18 3.35
C ASP A 144 9.73 3.95 2.24
N ARG A 145 10.05 3.06 1.28
CA ARG A 145 9.11 2.72 0.20
C ARG A 145 7.89 1.96 0.71
N LEU A 146 8.08 1.04 1.65
CA LEU A 146 7.01 0.24 2.22
C LEU A 146 6.07 1.08 3.09
N LEU A 147 6.62 1.99 3.90
CA LEU A 147 5.85 2.96 4.67
C LEU A 147 5.04 3.87 3.76
N ASN A 148 5.67 4.42 2.72
CA ASN A 148 4.98 5.27 1.75
C ASN A 148 3.79 4.54 1.08
N PHE A 149 3.98 3.29 0.69
CA PHE A 149 2.89 2.46 0.14
C PHE A 149 1.75 2.23 1.14
N VAL A 150 2.07 1.99 2.42
CA VAL A 150 1.05 1.76 3.47
C VAL A 150 0.31 3.05 3.85
N ASP A 151 1.03 4.17 3.93
CA ASP A 151 0.51 5.44 4.45
C ASP A 151 -0.16 6.29 3.38
N ILE A 152 0.23 6.15 2.11
CA ILE A 152 -0.39 6.86 0.99
C ILE A 152 -1.33 5.92 0.23
N ASP A 153 -0.79 4.90 -0.45
CA ASP A 153 -1.56 4.12 -1.41
C ASP A 153 -2.68 3.30 -0.73
N LEU A 154 -2.35 2.55 0.32
CA LEU A 154 -3.36 1.78 1.05
C LEU A 154 -4.31 2.66 1.87
N HIS A 155 -3.85 3.81 2.35
CA HIS A 155 -4.71 4.77 3.03
C HIS A 155 -5.75 5.37 2.08
N ASP A 156 -5.34 5.76 0.88
CA ASP A 156 -6.22 6.33 -0.14
C ASP A 156 -7.28 5.33 -0.61
N VAL A 157 -6.93 4.04 -0.71
CA VAL A 157 -7.91 2.96 -0.98
C VAL A 157 -8.97 2.89 0.12
N ASN A 158 -8.55 2.91 1.39
CA ASN A 158 -9.47 2.89 2.53
C ASN A 158 -10.38 4.13 2.56
N ASP A 159 -9.85 5.31 2.25
CA ASP A 159 -10.64 6.54 2.20
C ASP A 159 -11.60 6.58 1.00
N ALA A 160 -11.21 6.04 -0.15
CA ALA A 160 -12.10 5.87 -1.30
C ALA A 160 -13.25 4.91 -0.96
N HIS A 161 -12.95 3.83 -0.25
CA HIS A 161 -13.95 2.88 0.24
C HIS A 161 -14.99 3.55 1.15
N LYS A 162 -14.57 4.29 2.18
CA LYS A 162 -15.51 5.02 3.06
C LYS A 162 -16.43 5.98 2.29
N ARG A 163 -15.91 6.61 1.21
CA ARG A 163 -16.70 7.49 0.35
C ARG A 163 -17.70 6.69 -0.49
N PHE A 164 -17.31 5.53 -1.00
CA PHE A 164 -18.19 4.61 -1.71
C PHE A 164 -19.34 4.16 -0.83
N ASP A 165 -19.08 3.69 0.39
CA ASP A 165 -20.12 3.26 1.34
C ASP A 165 -21.15 4.36 1.60
N LYS A 166 -20.67 5.59 1.83
CA LYS A 166 -21.54 6.75 2.03
C LYS A 166 -22.43 7.04 0.81
N ALA A 167 -21.87 6.95 -0.38
CA ALA A 167 -22.61 7.17 -1.63
C ALA A 167 -23.64 6.05 -1.88
N SER A 168 -23.25 4.79 -1.63
CA SER A 168 -24.13 3.62 -1.74
C SER A 168 -25.32 3.72 -0.80
N LEU A 169 -25.09 4.06 0.48
CA LEU A 169 -26.17 4.30 1.44
C LEU A 169 -27.13 5.41 0.98
N SER A 170 -26.58 6.52 0.47
CA SER A 170 -27.40 7.62 -0.04
C SER A 170 -28.22 7.21 -1.26
N TYR A 171 -27.66 6.39 -2.15
CA TYR A 171 -28.36 5.89 -3.33
C TYR A 171 -29.50 4.94 -2.94
N ASP A 172 -29.26 4.04 -1.99
CA ASP A 172 -30.27 3.12 -1.48
C ASP A 172 -31.44 3.86 -0.81
N GLN A 173 -31.15 4.94 -0.05
CA GLN A 173 -32.16 5.80 0.54
C GLN A 173 -33.05 6.47 -0.53
N VAL A 174 -32.46 7.03 -1.58
CA VAL A 174 -33.22 7.67 -2.66
C VAL A 174 -34.04 6.63 -3.41
N ARG A 175 -33.45 5.47 -3.73
CA ARG A 175 -34.15 4.38 -4.42
C ARG A 175 -35.38 3.91 -3.64
N GLU A 176 -35.26 3.73 -2.33
CA GLU A 176 -36.36 3.32 -1.46
C GLU A 176 -37.43 4.41 -1.35
N ALA A 177 -37.03 5.69 -1.23
CA ALA A 177 -37.97 6.81 -1.23
C ALA A 177 -38.74 6.91 -2.55
N THR A 178 -38.07 6.75 -3.69
CA THR A 178 -38.70 6.72 -5.01
C THR A 178 -39.66 5.54 -5.15
N ARG A 179 -39.29 4.36 -4.64
CA ARG A 179 -40.17 3.19 -4.63
C ARG A 179 -41.45 3.47 -3.84
N GLN A 180 -41.33 3.97 -2.61
CA GLN A 180 -42.48 4.29 -1.76
C GLN A 180 -43.36 5.39 -2.38
N GLN A 181 -42.75 6.36 -3.05
CA GLN A 181 -43.49 7.41 -3.76
C GLN A 181 -44.32 6.82 -4.89
N LEU A 182 -43.74 5.95 -5.71
CA LEU A 182 -44.43 5.28 -6.81
C LEU A 182 -45.58 4.39 -6.30
N GLU A 183 -45.36 3.64 -5.21
CA GLU A 183 -46.40 2.81 -4.58
C GLU A 183 -47.58 3.65 -4.05
N ARG A 184 -47.33 4.86 -3.53
CA ARG A 184 -48.39 5.80 -3.13
C ARG A 184 -49.16 6.35 -4.33
N GLU A 185 -48.48 6.70 -5.42
CA GLU A 185 -49.11 7.23 -6.64
C GLU A 185 -50.03 6.19 -7.29
N LEU A 186 -49.58 4.94 -7.43
CA LEU A 186 -50.40 3.82 -7.89
C LEU A 186 -51.64 3.59 -7.01
N SER A 187 -51.49 3.65 -5.68
CA SER A 187 -52.60 3.49 -4.72
C SER A 187 -53.64 4.63 -4.82
N LEU A 188 -53.19 5.85 -5.13
CA LEU A 188 -54.06 7.01 -5.35
C LEU A 188 -54.83 6.92 -6.67
N GLU A 189 -54.18 6.46 -7.74
CA GLU A 189 -54.84 6.23 -9.03
C GLU A 189 -55.92 5.15 -8.94
N ASP A 190 -55.66 4.06 -8.21
CA ASP A 190 -56.65 3.01 -7.95
C ASP A 190 -57.88 3.54 -7.19
N LEU A 191 -57.66 4.41 -6.19
CA LEU A 191 -58.75 5.01 -5.42
C LEU A 191 -59.61 5.99 -6.25
N ASN A 192 -58.94 6.81 -7.07
CA ASN A 192 -59.63 7.77 -7.95
C ASN A 192 -60.44 7.06 -9.05
N SER A 193 -59.92 5.97 -9.60
CA SER A 193 -60.62 5.14 -10.58
C SER A 193 -61.93 4.54 -10.04
N ILE A 194 -61.95 4.13 -8.75
CA ILE A 194 -63.16 3.68 -8.06
C ILE A 194 -64.16 4.83 -7.88
N HIS A 195 -63.68 6.02 -7.54
CA HIS A 195 -64.52 7.19 -7.30
C HIS A 195 -65.16 7.71 -8.59
N ASP A 196 -64.43 7.68 -9.71
CA ASP A 196 -64.92 8.03 -11.04
C ASP A 196 -65.96 7.02 -11.56
N LEU A 197 -65.77 5.72 -11.30
CA LEU A 197 -66.77 4.68 -11.58
C LEU A 197 -68.08 4.90 -10.80
N LEU A 198 -67.99 5.33 -9.54
CA LEU A 198 -69.16 5.69 -8.73
C LEU A 198 -69.83 6.98 -9.23
N ALA A 199 -69.05 8.00 -9.62
CA ALA A 199 -69.56 9.26 -10.15
C ALA A 199 -70.27 9.07 -11.52
N CYS A 200 -69.73 8.25 -12.41
CA CYS A 200 -70.36 7.91 -13.69
C CYS A 200 -71.69 7.17 -13.51
N ASN A 201 -71.81 6.28 -12.52
CA ASN A 201 -73.06 5.54 -12.24
C ASN A 201 -74.17 6.42 -11.60
N LEU A 202 -73.81 7.53 -10.96
CA LEU A 202 -74.78 8.47 -10.37
C LEU A 202 -75.33 9.48 -11.39
N LEU A 203 -74.61 9.77 -12.48
CA LEU A 203 -75.06 10.67 -13.54
C LEU A 203 -75.96 10.00 -14.59
N TYR A 204 -76.06 8.66 -14.60
CA TYR A 204 -76.85 7.87 -15.56
C TYR A 204 -78.17 7.31 -14.98
N LYS A 205 -78.66 7.86 -13.87
CA LYS A 205 -80.02 7.62 -13.33
C LYS A 205 -80.86 8.89 -13.42
#